data_AF-A0A7J9WHK5-F1
#
_entry.id   AF-A0A7J9WHK5-F1
#
_cell.length_a   1.000
_cell.length_b   1.000
_cell.length_c   1.000
_cell.angle_alpha   90.00
_cell.angle_beta   90.00
_cell.angle_gamma   90.00
#
_symmetry.space_group_name_H-M   'P 1'
#
loop_
_entity.id
_entity.type
_entity.pdbx_description
1 polymer ?
#
loop_
_entity_poly.entity_id
_entity_poly.type
_entity_poly.pdbx_seq_one_letter_code
_entity_poly.pdbx_strand_id
1 'polypeptide(L)' 'MCTRLNRDRVLHAAVELADTAAIDAVSMRILAERLGVVPMALYKHVAN' A
#
# COMPACT_ATOMS: atom_id res chain seq x y z
N MET A 1 -9.75 -14.83 8.33
CA MET A 1 -9.02 -13.72 8.98
C MET A 1 -9.24 -12.44 8.17
N CYS A 2 -10.14 -11.56 8.61
CA CYS A 2 -10.42 -10.29 7.92
C CYS A 2 -9.35 -9.29 8.38
N THR A 3 -8.22 -9.25 7.69
CA THR A 3 -7.12 -8.36 8.08
C THR A 3 -7.49 -6.94 7.70
N ARG A 4 -7.99 -6.19 8.68
CA ARG A 4 -8.39 -4.78 8.55
C ARG A 4 -7.22 -3.96 8.00
N LEU A 5 -7.47 -3.22 6.92
CA LEU A 5 -6.52 -2.28 6.34
C LEU A 5 -6.28 -1.14 7.33
N ASN A 6 -5.01 -0.89 7.66
CA ASN A 6 -4.57 0.18 8.57
C ASN A 6 -3.37 0.90 7.95
N ARG A 7 -3.19 2.19 8.26
CA ARG A 7 -2.14 3.04 7.70
C ARG A 7 -0.74 2.45 7.88
N ASP A 8 -0.44 1.90 9.05
CA ASP A 8 0.84 1.25 9.36
C ASP A 8 1.17 0.12 8.37
N ARG A 9 0.18 -0.74 8.11
CA ARG A 9 0.33 -1.87 7.18
C ARG A 9 0.54 -1.41 5.73
N VAL A 10 -0.11 -0.30 5.36
CA VAL A 10 0.08 0.32 4.04
C VAL A 10 1.48 0.90 3.92
N LEU A 11 1.98 1.54 4.98
CA LEU A 11 3.31 2.14 5.03
C LEU A 11 4.40 1.05 4.94
N HIS A 12 4.26 -0.03 5.70
CA HIS A 12 5.20 -1.16 5.67
C HIS A 12 5.29 -1.77 4.27
N ALA A 13 4.14 -2.04 3.64
CA ALA A 13 4.10 -2.58 2.29
C ALA A 13 4.69 -1.62 1.24
N ALA A 14 4.61 -0.31 1.48
CA ALA A 14 5.22 0.71 0.62
C ALA A 14 6.75 0.75 0.79
N VAL A 15 7.25 0.62 2.02
CA VAL A 15 8.69 0.52 2.30
C VAL A 15 9.27 -0.76 1.71
N GLU A 16 8.65 -1.92 1.95
CA GLU A 16 9.07 -3.19 1.34
C GLU A 16 9.04 -3.14 -0.19
N LEU A 17 8.07 -2.40 -0.77
CA LEU A 17 8.02 -2.18 -2.20
C LEU A 17 9.18 -1.30 -2.65
N ALA A 18 9.48 -0.21 -1.94
CA ALA A 18 10.61 0.67 -2.24
C ALA A 18 11.98 -0.02 -2.15
N ASP A 19 12.15 -0.93 -1.18
CA ASP A 19 13.36 -1.74 -1.02
C ASP A 19 13.55 -2.75 -2.17
N THR A 20 12.45 -3.30 -2.70
CA THR A 20 12.49 -4.34 -3.74
C THR A 20 12.41 -3.78 -5.16
N ALA A 21 11.70 -2.68 -5.34
CA ALA A 21 11.53 -1.94 -6.57
C ALA A 21 11.76 -0.47 -6.21
N ALA A 22 12.85 0.12 -6.72
CA ALA A 22 13.26 1.49 -6.44
C ALA A 22 12.07 2.44 -6.27
N ILE A 23 12.18 3.43 -5.35
CA ILE A 23 11.08 4.32 -4.92
C ILE A 23 10.16 4.82 -6.05
N ASP A 24 10.68 5.07 -7.25
CA ASP A 24 9.92 5.49 -8.44
C ASP A 24 8.84 4.48 -8.89
N ALA A 25 9.03 3.20 -8.59
CA ALA A 25 8.09 2.12 -8.88
C ALA A 25 6.97 2.00 -7.83
N VAL A 26 7.03 2.74 -6.71
CA VAL A 26 6.00 2.68 -5.67
C VAL A 26 4.80 3.53 -6.09
N SER A 27 3.73 2.86 -6.54
CA SER A 27 2.45 3.50 -6.85
C SER A 27 1.30 2.95 -6.01
N MET A 28 0.27 3.77 -5.76
CA MET A 28 -0.94 3.34 -5.04
C MET A 28 -1.62 2.14 -5.70
N ARG A 29 -1.50 2.01 -7.02
CA ARG A 29 -2.02 0.86 -7.77
C ARG A 29 -1.26 -0.42 -7.42
N ILE A 30 0.07 -0.41 -7.50
CA ILE A 30 0.90 -1.59 -7.17
C ILE A 30 0.72 -1.97 -5.70
N LEU A 31 0.63 -0.97 -4.82
CA LEU A 31 0.40 -1.18 -3.40
C LEU A 31 -0.98 -1.83 -3.13
N ALA A 32 -2.01 -1.41 -3.87
CA ALA A 32 -3.35 -1.98 -3.79
C ALA A 32 -3.38 -3.44 -4.24
N GLU A 33 -2.71 -3.75 -5.35
CA GLU A 33 -2.56 -5.11 -5.89
C GLU A 33 -1.82 -6.01 -4.89
N ARG A 34 -0.72 -5.54 -4.30
CA ARG A 34 0.04 -6.27 -3.26
C ARG A 34 -0.78 -6.54 -1.99
N LEU A 35 -1.55 -5.55 -1.55
CA LEU A 35 -2.35 -5.64 -0.33
C LEU A 35 -3.68 -6.38 -0.55
N GLY A 36 -4.03 -6.71 -1.79
CA GLY A 36 -5.29 -7.35 -2.14
C GLY A 36 -6.51 -6.46 -1.87
N VAL A 37 -6.34 -5.14 -2.00
CA VAL A 37 -7.38 -4.14 -1.72
C VAL A 37 -7.65 -3.28 -2.94
N VAL A 38 -8.82 -2.62 -2.96
CA VAL A 38 -9.11 -1.62 -3.99
C VAL A 38 -8.30 -0.35 -3.73
N PRO A 39 -7.76 0.34 -4.76
CA PRO A 39 -6.99 1.59 -4.59
C PRO A 39 -7.73 2.65 -3.77
N MET A 40 -9.06 2.71 -3.92
CA MET A 40 -9.96 3.59 -3.18
C MET A 40 -9.84 3.42 -1.66
N ALA A 41 -9.54 2.21 -1.17
CA ALA A 41 -9.33 1.95 0.24
C ALA A 41 -8.02 2.61 0.72
N LEU A 42 -6.96 2.60 -0.10
CA LEU A 42 -5.69 3.24 0.26
C LEU A 42 -5.83 4.76 0.38
N TYR A 43 -6.56 5.41 -0.52
CA TYR A 43 -6.84 6.85 -0.42
C TYR A 43 -7.52 7.24 0.90
N LYS A 44 -8.36 6.37 1.47
CA LYS A 44 -9.01 6.60 2.77
C LYS A 44 -8.03 6.51 3.96
N HIS A 45 -6.97 5.71 3.83
CA HIS A 45 -6.01 5.45 4.90
C HIS A 45 -4.70 6.23 4.78
N VAL A 46 -4.37 6.67 3.56
CA VAL A 46 -3.17 7.41 3.17
C VAL A 46 -3.60 8.67 2.41
N ALA A 47 -4.58 9.40 2.95
CA ALA A 47 -4.84 10.75 2.48
C ALA A 47 -3.63 11.63 2.84
N ASN A 48 -3.18 12.39 1.84
CA ASN A 48 -2.00 13.26 1.86
C ASN A 48 -2.20 14.47 2.78
#